data_AF-A0A699UF22-F1
#
_entry.id   AF-A0A699UF22-F1
#
_cell.length_a   1.000
_cell.length_b   1.000
_cell.length_c   1.000
_cell.angle_alpha   90.00
_cell.angle_beta   90.00
_cell.angle_gamma   90.00
#
_symmetry.space_group_name_H-M   'P 1'
#
loop_
_entity.id
_entity.type
_entity.pdbx_description
1 polymer ?
#
loop_
_entity_poly.entity_id
_entity_poly.type
_entity_poly.pdbx_seq_one_letter_code
_entity_poly.pdbx_strand_id
1 'polypeptide(L)'
;MTIGLNLPKQILNAQSKARKEENFINEDLQGMINKLKPRADGTLCSNNRSWILCFGDLRALIMHESHKSKYSIHLGSDKMYRDLKKLYWWPNMKAEIVTYVSKCLTWFVGSTRDPTMEMGEYNNGLCD
;
A
#
# COMPACT_ATOMS: atom_id res chain seq x y z
N MET A 1 18.91 0.21 3.43
CA MET A 1 17.55 0.74 3.17
C MET A 1 17.04 1.26 4.51
N THR A 2 17.20 2.56 4.76
CA THR A 2 16.85 3.17 6.04
C THR A 2 15.36 3.52 5.98
N ILE A 3 14.51 2.56 6.36
CA ILE A 3 13.07 2.76 6.45
C ILE A 3 12.84 3.57 7.74
N GLY A 4 12.90 4.89 7.62
CA GLY A 4 12.78 5.86 8.71
C GLY A 4 11.34 6.07 9.22
N LEU A 5 10.38 5.28 8.74
CA LEU A 5 8.99 5.32 9.17
C LEU A 5 8.61 3.94 9.69
N ASN A 6 7.99 3.89 10.87
CA ASN A 6 7.56 2.66 11.52
C ASN A 6 6.34 2.04 10.81
N LEU A 7 6.52 1.69 9.53
CA LEU A 7 5.52 1.11 8.65
C LEU A 7 4.91 -0.17 9.24
N PRO A 8 5.67 -1.08 9.88
CA PRO A 8 5.08 -2.22 10.59
C PRO A 8 4.05 -1.79 11.66
N LYS A 9 4.36 -0.75 12.45
CA LYS A 9 3.43 -0.22 13.45
C LYS A 9 2.20 0.42 12.81
N GLN A 10 2.34 1.13 11.69
CA GLN A 10 1.18 1.70 10.98
C GLN A 10 0.25 0.61 10.44
N ILE A 11 0.82 -0.46 9.86
CA ILE A 11 0.06 -1.63 9.40
C ILE A 11 -0.72 -2.25 10.57
N LEU A 12 -0.06 -2.49 11.70
CA LEU A 12 -0.70 -3.07 12.87
C LEU A 12 -1.85 -2.19 13.40
N ASN A 13 -1.64 -0.87 13.42
CA ASN A 13 -2.65 0.07 13.92
C ASN A 13 -3.88 0.13 12.99
N ALA A 14 -3.65 0.16 11.67
CA ALA A 14 -4.71 0.12 10.67
C ALA A 14 -5.51 -1.18 10.76
N GLN A 15 -4.84 -2.32 10.89
CA GLN A 15 -5.50 -3.62 11.10
C GLN A 15 -6.33 -3.66 12.39
N SER A 16 -5.78 -3.12 13.48
CA SER A 16 -6.48 -3.06 14.77
C SER A 16 -7.70 -2.13 14.73
N LYS A 17 -7.62 -1.00 14.02
CA LYS A 17 -8.74 -0.08 13.84
C LYS A 17 -9.84 -0.69 12.98
N ALA A 18 -9.49 -1.26 11.83
CA ALA A 18 -10.45 -1.91 10.93
C ALA A 18 -11.20 -3.07 11.61
N ARG A 19 -10.55 -3.81 12.51
CA ARG A 19 -11.20 -4.89 13.28
C ARG A 19 -12.20 -4.39 14.32
N LYS A 20 -12.01 -3.19 14.88
CA LYS A 20 -12.93 -2.60 15.86
C LYS A 20 -14.11 -1.90 15.19
N GLU A 21 -13.92 -1.46 13.96
CA GLU A 21 -14.94 -0.84 13.14
C GLU A 21 -15.74 -1.95 12.44
N GLU A 22 -16.57 -2.66 13.22
CA GLU A 22 -17.43 -3.77 12.76
C GLU A 22 -18.28 -3.39 11.52
N ASN A 23 -18.50 -2.10 11.30
CA ASN A 23 -19.31 -1.55 10.21
C ASN A 23 -18.62 -1.53 8.82
N PHE A 24 -17.30 -1.78 8.73
CA PHE A 24 -16.56 -1.67 7.46
C PHE A 24 -16.09 -3.01 6.89
N ILE A 25 -16.25 -4.10 7.66
CA ILE A 25 -15.88 -5.44 7.21
C ILE A 25 -17.13 -6.07 6.59
N ASN A 26 -17.24 -6.04 5.26
CA ASN A 26 -18.25 -6.86 4.58
C ASN A 26 -17.97 -8.37 4.80
N GLU A 27 -18.97 -9.22 4.63
CA GLU A 27 -18.83 -10.68 4.89
C GLU A 27 -17.67 -11.31 4.10
N ASP A 28 -17.41 -10.82 2.88
CA ASP A 28 -16.28 -11.24 2.05
C ASP A 28 -14.92 -10.90 2.68
N LEU A 29 -14.74 -9.66 3.16
CA LEU A 29 -13.55 -9.25 3.91
C LEU A 29 -13.41 -10.04 5.21
N GLN A 30 -14.52 -10.33 5.91
CA GLN A 30 -14.49 -11.15 7.13
C GLN A 30 -14.01 -12.57 6.81
N GLY A 31 -14.55 -13.18 5.75
CA GLY A 31 -14.12 -14.50 5.27
C GLY A 31 -12.66 -14.53 4.85
N MET A 32 -12.16 -13.44 4.25
CA MET A 32 -10.73 -13.30 3.92
C MET A 32 -9.86 -13.11 5.16
N ILE A 33 -10.29 -12.29 6.13
CA ILE A 33 -9.58 -12.04 7.39
C ILE A 33 -9.47 -13.33 8.20
N ASN A 34 -10.51 -14.16 8.23
CA ASN A 34 -10.51 -15.45 8.92
C ASN A 34 -9.48 -16.44 8.36
N LYS A 35 -9.03 -16.25 7.10
CA LYS A 35 -7.99 -17.07 6.46
C LYS A 35 -6.57 -16.55 6.72
N LEU A 36 -6.42 -15.37 7.33
CA LEU A 36 -5.13 -14.78 7.65
C LEU A 36 -4.56 -15.38 8.93
N LYS A 37 -3.23 -15.48 8.99
CA LYS A 37 -2.50 -15.95 10.16
C LYS A 37 -1.91 -14.76 10.91
N PRO A 38 -2.11 -14.65 12.23
CA PRO A 38 -1.40 -13.66 13.03
C PRO A 38 0.09 -14.00 13.11
N ARG A 39 0.94 -12.97 13.07
CA ARG A 39 2.36 -13.05 13.41
C ARG A 39 2.60 -12.78 14.90
N ALA A 40 3.82 -13.02 15.35
CA ALA A 40 4.27 -12.73 16.71
C ALA A 40 4.13 -11.23 17.10
N ASP A 41 4.18 -10.32 16.11
CA ASP A 41 3.98 -8.89 16.30
C ASP A 41 2.49 -8.45 16.24
N GLY A 42 1.57 -9.41 16.12
CA GLY A 42 0.13 -9.16 16.02
C GLY A 42 -0.36 -8.81 14.61
N THR A 43 0.52 -8.67 13.62
CA THR A 43 0.10 -8.36 12.24
C THR A 43 -0.54 -9.55 11.56
N LEU A 44 -1.63 -9.32 10.82
CA LEU A 44 -2.28 -10.34 10.01
C LEU A 44 -1.55 -10.55 8.69
N CYS A 45 -1.32 -11.82 8.35
CA CYS A 45 -0.51 -12.21 7.21
C CYS A 45 -1.13 -13.32 6.36
N SER A 46 -0.87 -13.28 5.06
CA SER A 46 -1.18 -14.35 4.10
C SER A 46 0.13 -14.84 3.49
N ASN A 47 0.39 -16.15 3.50
CA ASN A 47 1.62 -16.74 2.92
C ASN A 47 2.93 -16.03 3.34
N ASN A 48 3.06 -15.71 4.63
CA ASN A 48 4.19 -14.94 5.19
C ASN A 48 4.40 -13.55 4.57
N ARG A 49 3.31 -12.92 4.09
CA ARG A 49 3.28 -11.53 3.64
C ARG A 49 2.28 -10.74 4.47
N SER A 50 2.62 -9.52 4.85
CA SER A 50 1.73 -8.66 5.61
C SER A 50 0.54 -8.26 4.74
N TRP A 51 -0.66 -8.48 5.28
CA TRP A 51 -1.90 -8.13 4.60
C TRP A 51 -2.15 -6.62 4.72
N ILE A 52 -2.34 -5.95 3.59
CA ILE A 52 -2.57 -4.51 3.54
C ILE A 52 -4.04 -4.21 3.23
N LEU A 53 -4.72 -3.66 4.23
CA LEU A 53 -6.11 -3.21 4.09
C LEU A 53 -6.17 -1.94 3.22
N CYS A 54 -7.32 -1.70 2.58
CA CYS A 54 -7.60 -0.43 1.90
C CYS A 54 -7.91 0.71 2.89
N PHE A 55 -7.44 0.59 4.13
CA PHE A 55 -7.79 1.48 5.22
C PHE A 55 -6.61 2.38 5.57
N GLY A 56 -6.86 3.69 5.65
CA GLY A 56 -5.89 4.69 6.14
C GLY A 56 -4.68 4.88 5.22
N ASP A 57 -4.90 5.02 3.91
CA ASP A 57 -3.92 5.35 2.87
C ASP A 57 -2.66 4.47 2.83
N LEU A 58 -2.70 3.33 3.50
CA LEU A 58 -1.54 2.47 3.74
C LEU A 58 -0.96 1.89 2.45
N ARG A 59 -1.83 1.55 1.48
CA ARG A 59 -1.41 1.09 0.14
C ARG A 59 -0.65 2.19 -0.60
N ALA A 60 -1.17 3.42 -0.58
CA ALA A 60 -0.54 4.57 -1.22
C ALA A 60 0.81 4.89 -0.58
N LEU A 61 0.90 4.87 0.74
CA LEU A 61 2.16 5.11 1.47
C LEU A 61 3.22 4.04 1.13
N ILE A 62 2.84 2.76 1.11
CA ILE A 62 3.74 1.67 0.71
C ILE A 62 4.25 1.84 -0.72
N MET A 63 3.36 2.21 -1.66
CA MET A 63 3.72 2.47 -3.04
C MET A 63 4.64 3.69 -3.17
N HIS A 64 4.37 4.77 -2.43
CA HIS A 64 5.17 5.99 -2.43
C HIS A 64 6.59 5.77 -1.91
N GLU A 65 6.72 5.13 -0.74
CA GLU A 65 8.03 4.80 -0.16
C GLU A 65 8.84 3.88 -1.08
N SER A 66 8.18 2.92 -1.73
CA SER A 66 8.82 2.05 -2.71
C SER A 66 9.25 2.79 -3.96
N HIS A 67 8.43 3.74 -4.43
CA HIS A 67 8.72 4.57 -5.59
C HIS A 67 9.88 5.56 -5.34
N LYS A 68 10.02 6.08 -4.11
CA LYS A 68 11.09 7.01 -3.71
C LYS A 68 12.47 6.33 -3.59
N SER A 69 12.52 5.00 -3.47
CA SER A 69 13.77 4.26 -3.52
C SER A 69 14.50 4.51 -4.84
N LYS A 70 15.83 4.74 -4.79
CA LYS A 70 16.71 5.11 -5.93
C LYS A 70 16.57 4.26 -7.21
N TYR A 71 15.87 3.14 -7.13
CA TYR A 71 15.69 2.20 -8.21
C TYR A 71 14.32 2.26 -8.88
N SER A 72 13.29 2.91 -8.32
CA SER A 72 11.94 2.81 -8.90
C SER A 72 11.68 3.76 -10.07
N ILE A 73 12.39 4.89 -10.13
CA ILE A 73 12.17 5.96 -11.13
C ILE A 73 12.39 5.46 -12.57
N HIS A 74 13.28 4.49 -12.78
CA HIS A 74 13.57 3.94 -14.11
C HIS A 74 13.03 2.53 -14.36
N LEU A 75 12.62 1.80 -13.33
CA LEU A 75 12.37 0.35 -13.41
C LEU A 75 10.89 -0.03 -13.46
N GLY A 76 9.99 0.97 -13.51
CA GLY A 76 8.57 0.81 -13.83
C GLY A 76 7.74 0.01 -12.80
N SER A 77 6.47 -0.18 -13.13
CA SER A 77 5.47 -0.89 -12.31
C SER A 77 5.84 -2.35 -12.03
N ASP A 78 6.49 -3.04 -12.99
CA ASP A 78 6.88 -4.44 -12.85
C ASP A 78 7.91 -4.67 -11.75
N LYS A 79 8.92 -3.81 -11.63
CA LYS A 79 9.90 -3.93 -10.54
C LYS A 79 9.25 -3.62 -9.19
N MET A 80 8.46 -2.56 -9.12
CA MET A 80 7.76 -2.18 -7.89
C MET A 80 6.87 -3.32 -7.40
N TYR A 81 6.13 -3.98 -8.30
CA TYR A 81 5.36 -5.18 -7.98
C TYR A 81 6.23 -6.33 -7.48
N ARG A 82 7.37 -6.63 -8.14
CA ARG A 82 8.30 -7.70 -7.74
C ARG A 82 8.88 -7.50 -6.35
N ASP A 83 9.15 -6.26 -5.96
CA ASP A 83 9.72 -5.96 -4.65
C ASP A 83 8.64 -5.95 -3.56
N LEU A 84 7.50 -5.30 -3.82
CA LEU A 84 6.39 -5.25 -2.87
C LEU A 84 5.78 -6.63 -2.60
N LYS A 85 5.60 -7.48 -3.62
CA LYS A 85 4.96 -8.81 -3.46
C LYS A 85 5.76 -9.76 -2.57
N LYS A 86 7.03 -9.44 -2.24
CA LYS A 86 7.84 -10.25 -1.31
C LYS A 86 7.41 -10.03 0.14
N LEU A 87 6.96 -8.82 0.46
CA LEU A 87 6.67 -8.37 1.83
C LEU A 87 5.17 -8.23 2.08
N TYR A 88 4.42 -7.79 1.07
CA TYR A 88 3.05 -7.35 1.20
C TYR A 88 2.11 -8.09 0.25
N TRP A 89 0.82 -8.09 0.60
CA TRP A 89 -0.25 -8.66 -0.21
C TRP A 89 -1.56 -7.88 0.01
N TRP A 90 -2.29 -7.61 -1.07
CA TRP A 90 -3.66 -7.08 -1.08
C TRP A 90 -4.36 -7.43 -2.42
N PRO A 91 -5.70 -7.39 -2.50
CA PRO A 91 -6.42 -7.63 -3.76
C PRO A 91 -6.04 -6.59 -4.80
N ASN A 92 -6.02 -6.96 -6.08
CA ASN A 92 -5.73 -6.05 -7.21
C ASN A 92 -4.37 -5.32 -7.16
N MET A 93 -3.44 -5.76 -6.31
CA MET A 93 -2.13 -5.12 -6.09
C MET A 93 -1.36 -4.77 -7.37
N LYS A 94 -1.36 -5.64 -8.38
CA LYS A 94 -0.63 -5.38 -9.63
C LYS A 94 -1.24 -4.22 -10.42
N ALA A 95 -2.57 -4.12 -10.52
CA ALA A 95 -3.23 -3.06 -11.26
C ALA A 95 -3.11 -1.72 -10.55
N GLU A 96 -3.26 -1.69 -9.22
CA GLU A 96 -3.07 -0.47 -8.43
C GLU A 96 -1.65 0.10 -8.57
N ILE A 97 -0.64 -0.77 -8.60
CA ILE A 97 0.76 -0.36 -8.83
C ILE A 97 0.94 0.24 -10.22
N VAL A 98 0.34 -0.37 -11.26
CA VAL A 98 0.37 0.18 -12.62
C VAL A 98 -0.28 1.56 -12.65
N THR A 99 -1.46 1.71 -12.06
CA THR A 99 -2.19 2.99 -11.98
C THR A 99 -1.37 4.05 -11.25
N TYR A 100 -0.74 3.69 -10.11
CA TYR A 100 0.10 4.60 -9.34
C TYR A 100 1.29 5.11 -10.17
N VAL A 101 2.06 4.20 -10.79
CA VAL A 101 3.24 4.57 -11.60
C VAL A 101 2.83 5.40 -12.82
N SER A 102 1.73 5.05 -13.50
CA SER A 102 1.21 5.84 -14.63
C SER A 102 0.88 7.27 -14.21
N LYS A 103 0.22 7.47 -13.06
CA LYS A 103 -0.07 8.81 -12.52
C LYS A 103 1.20 9.60 -12.20
N CYS A 104 2.21 8.95 -11.62
CA CYS A 104 3.52 9.59 -11.39
C CYS A 104 4.19 10.03 -12.71
N LEU A 105 4.16 9.19 -13.74
CA LEU A 105 4.75 9.50 -15.06
C LEU A 105 4.05 10.68 -15.74
N THR A 106 2.71 10.75 -15.69
CA THR A 106 1.95 11.90 -16.20
C THR A 106 2.38 13.21 -15.53
N TRP A 107 2.63 13.17 -14.21
CA TRP A 107 3.12 14.34 -13.48
C TRP A 107 4.54 14.75 -13.87
N PHE A 108 5.44 13.79 -14.09
CA PHE A 108 6.80 14.09 -14.57
C PHE A 108 6.83 14.71 -15.97
N VAL A 109 5.91 14.33 -16.86
CA VAL A 109 5.81 14.90 -18.22
C VAL A 109 5.12 16.27 -18.21
N GLY A 110 4.26 16.56 -17.22
CA GLY A 110 3.48 17.80 -17.15
C GLY A 110 4.10 18.95 -16.32
N SER A 111 5.08 18.69 -15.45
CA SER A 111 5.53 19.67 -14.45
C SER A 111 6.95 20.19 -14.68
N THR A 112 7.05 21.36 -15.33
CA THR A 112 8.14 22.33 -15.10
C THR A 112 7.83 23.26 -13.90
N ARG A 113 7.10 22.77 -12.89
CA ARG A 113 6.79 23.56 -11.68
C ARG A 113 6.91 22.74 -10.39
N ASP A 114 7.80 23.24 -9.53
CA ASP A 114 7.97 23.13 -8.07
C ASP A 114 7.79 21.77 -7.35
N PRO A 115 8.81 21.25 -6.62
CA PRO A 115 8.76 19.94 -5.96
C PRO A 115 7.93 19.83 -4.65
N THR A 116 7.14 20.84 -4.26
CA THR A 116 6.53 20.88 -2.91
C THR A 116 5.03 20.58 -2.83
N MET A 117 4.38 20.08 -3.87
CA MET A 117 2.92 19.88 -3.84
C MET A 117 2.50 18.71 -2.93
N GLU A 118 1.64 19.02 -1.94
CA GLU A 118 1.22 18.15 -0.84
C GLU A 118 0.40 16.91 -1.27
N MET A 119 0.55 15.84 -0.48
CA MET A 119 -0.01 14.48 -0.63
C MET A 119 -1.53 14.34 -0.40
N GLY A 120 -2.33 15.41 -0.54
CA GLY A 120 -3.75 15.40 -0.17
C GLY A 120 -4.71 14.76 -1.18
N GLU A 121 -4.30 14.56 -2.43
CA GLU A 121 -5.23 14.25 -3.54
C GLU A 121 -5.12 12.82 -4.10
N TYR A 122 -4.36 11.93 -3.45
CA TYR A 122 -4.21 10.53 -3.90
C TYR A 122 -5.47 9.65 -3.68
N ASN A 123 -6.54 10.21 -3.08
CA ASN A 123 -7.44 9.46 -2.20
C ASN A 123 -8.82 9.05 -2.75
N ASN A 124 -9.20 9.39 -3.98
CA ASN A 124 -10.60 9.19 -4.43
C ASN A 124 -10.81 8.09 -5.49
N GLY A 125 -10.03 7.01 -5.53
CA GLY A 125 -10.36 5.92 -6.48
C GLY A 125 -9.46 4.68 -6.47
N LEU A 126 -8.79 4.38 -5.35
CA LEU A 126 -7.97 3.18 -5.21
C LEU A 126 -8.63 2.08 -4.35
N CYS A 127 -9.83 2.34 -3.82
CA CYS A 127 -10.55 1.43 -2.93
C CYS A 127 -11.98 1.09 -3.40
N ASP A 128 -12.33 1.42 -4.65
CA ASP A 128 -13.64 1.08 -5.24
C ASP A 128 -13.72 -0.39 -5.67
#